data_AF-A0A2G2IS80-F1
#
_entry.id   AF-A0A2G2IS80-F1
#
_cell.length_a   1.000
_cell.length_b   1.000
_cell.length_c   1.000
_cell.angle_alpha   90.00
_cell.angle_beta   90.00
_cell.angle_gamma   90.00
#
_symmetry.space_group_name_H-M   'P 1'
#
loop_
_entity.id
_entity.type
_entity.pdbx_description
1 polymer ?
#
loop_
_entity_poly.entity_id
_entity_poly.type
_entity_poly.pdbx_seq_one_letter_code
_entity_poly.pdbx_strand_id
1 'polypeptide(L)' 'MNFFTNKALTLALISLGLGLIFIIAENIFYQFVDSDGVLHESMFMPLGVISITVGILFLLFFIIQKIRCSFHKK' A
#
# COMPACT_ATOMS: atom_id res chain seq x y z
N MET A 1 23.66 -2.19 3.95
CA MET A 1 22.31 -2.00 3.38
C MET A 1 22.49 -1.80 1.90
N ASN A 2 22.01 -2.73 1.08
CA ASN A 2 22.19 -2.62 -0.37
C ASN A 2 21.32 -1.49 -0.91
N PHE A 3 21.79 -0.81 -1.96
CA PHE A 3 21.05 0.23 -2.67
C PHE A 3 19.64 -0.23 -3.09
N PHE A 4 19.51 -1.49 -3.51
CA PHE A 4 18.25 -2.14 -3.84
C PHE A 4 17.28 -2.25 -2.64
N THR A 5 17.80 -2.52 -1.44
CA THR A 5 16.99 -2.66 -0.21
C THR A 5 16.39 -1.32 0.20
N ASN A 6 17.15 -0.22 0.07
CA ASN A 6 16.62 1.12 0.34
C ASN A 6 15.55 1.54 -0.68
N LYS A 7 15.76 1.24 -1.97
CA LYS A 7 14.74 1.49 -3.01
C LYS A 7 13.45 0.70 -2.79
N ALA A 8 13.58 -0.57 -2.39
CA ALA A 8 12.41 -1.40 -2.05
C ALA A 8 11.62 -0.83 -0.87
N LEU A 9 12.29 -0.29 0.15
CA LEU A 9 11.63 0.38 1.27
C LEU A 9 10.93 1.66 0.84
N THR A 10 11.57 2.50 0.01
CA THR A 10 10.92 3.71 -0.51
C THR A 10 9.69 3.36 -1.35
N LEU A 11 9.78 2.35 -2.21
CA LEU A 11 8.64 1.88 -3.02
C LEU A 11 7.51 1.35 -2.13
N ALA A 12 7.83 0.57 -1.10
CA ALA A 12 6.86 0.08 -0.13
C ALA A 12 6.10 1.24 0.55
N LEU A 13 6.82 2.25 1.04
CA LEU A 13 6.21 3.40 1.71
C LEU A 13 5.33 4.23 0.77
N ILE A 14 5.78 4.45 -0.48
CA ILE A 14 4.99 5.15 -1.49
C ILE A 14 3.70 4.38 -1.81
N SER A 15 3.80 3.07 -2.05
CA SER A 15 2.62 2.23 -2.35
C SER A 15 1.64 2.17 -1.18
N LEU A 16 2.12 2.08 0.07
CA LEU A 16 1.26 2.13 1.26
C LEU A 16 0.57 3.49 1.38
N GLY A 17 1.30 4.58 1.21
CA GLY A 17 0.77 5.94 1.24
C GLY A 17 -0.30 6.17 0.16
N LEU A 18 -0.01 5.78 -1.09
CA LEU A 18 -0.97 5.85 -2.19
C LEU A 18 -2.22 5.02 -1.91
N GLY A 19 -2.05 3.81 -1.36
CA GLY A 19 -3.17 2.95 -1.02
C GLY A 19 -4.10 3.55 0.03
N LEU A 20 -3.53 4.18 1.07
CA LEU A 20 -4.30 4.91 2.07
C LEU A 20 -5.04 6.11 1.46
N ILE A 21 -4.38 6.87 0.58
CA ILE A 21 -5.01 8.01 -0.11
C ILE A 21 -6.23 7.54 -0.91
N PHE A 22 -6.13 6.43 -1.64
CA PHE A 22 -7.26 5.89 -2.40
C PHE A 22 -8.42 5.43 -1.50
N ILE A 23 -8.13 4.75 -0.39
CA ILE A 23 -9.19 4.33 0.55
C ILE A 23 -9.88 5.54 1.18
N ILE A 24 -9.12 6.57 1.54
CA ILE A 24 -9.68 7.82 2.08
C ILE A 24 -10.52 8.52 1.02
N ALA A 25 -10.04 8.60 -0.23
CA ALA A 25 -10.77 9.20 -1.33
C ALA A 25 -12.10 8.47 -1.61
N GLU A 26 -12.12 7.13 -1.62
CA GLU A 26 -13.35 6.36 -1.77
C GLU A 26 -14.40 6.75 -0.72
N ASN A 27 -13.99 6.78 0.56
CA ASN A 27 -14.89 7.07 1.67
C ASN A 27 -15.43 8.50 1.65
N ILE A 28 -14.67 9.46 1.12
CA ILE A 28 -15.09 10.86 1.04
C ILE A 28 -16.02 11.08 -0.15
N PHE A 29 -15.73 10.48 -1.30
CA PHE A 29 -16.34 10.87 -2.58
C PHE A 29 -17.36 9.90 -3.14
N TYR A 30 -17.31 8.62 -2.81
CA TYR A 30 -18.09 7.62 -3.55
C TYR A 30 -18.98 6.75 -2.67
N GLN A 31 -18.55 6.32 -1.48
CA GLN A 31 -19.25 5.31 -0.67
C GLN A 31 -20.58 5.80 -0.02
N PHE A 32 -21.54 6.24 -0.83
CA PHE A 32 -22.86 6.71 -0.42
C PHE A 32 -23.94 6.30 -1.43
N VAL A 33 -25.18 6.28 -0.95
CA VAL A 33 -26.38 6.07 -1.78
C VAL A 33 -27.04 7.43 -1.96
N ASP A 34 -27.35 7.80 -3.20
CA ASP A 34 -28.00 9.07 -3.49
C ASP A 34 -29.52 9.03 -3.23
N SER A 35 -30.19 10.16 -3.48
CA SER A 35 -31.64 10.30 -3.31
C SER A 35 -32.46 9.43 -4.25
N ASP A 36 -31.88 8.99 -5.36
CA ASP A 36 -32.51 8.13 -6.35
C ASP A 36 -32.26 6.64 -6.05
N GLY A 37 -31.58 6.34 -4.92
CA GLY A 37 -31.25 4.99 -4.49
C GLY A 37 -30.08 4.37 -5.25
N VAL A 38 -29.31 5.17 -6.01
CA VAL A 38 -28.14 4.70 -6.75
C VAL A 38 -26.94 4.72 -5.83
N LEU A 39 -26.25 3.58 -5.77
CA LEU A 39 -24.97 3.45 -5.11
C LEU A 39 -23.89 4.06 -6.00
N HIS A 40 -23.18 5.06 -5.48
CA HIS A 40 -21.98 5.57 -6.12
C HIS A 40 -20.80 4.73 -5.60
N GLU A 41 -19.94 4.28 -6.50
CA GLU A 41 -18.72 3.54 -6.15
C GLU A 41 -17.63 3.91 -7.15
N SER A 42 -16.37 3.81 -6.75
CA SER A 42 -15.25 4.05 -7.66
C SER A 42 -14.20 2.96 -7.64
N MET A 43 -13.27 3.07 -8.56
CA MET A 43 -12.11 2.19 -8.63
C MET A 43 -11.06 2.49 -7.54
N PHE A 44 -11.26 3.52 -6.70
CA PHE A 44 -10.32 3.83 -5.64
C PHE A 44 -10.25 2.74 -4.58
N MET A 45 -11.34 2.05 -4.23
CA MET A 45 -11.25 0.95 -3.27
C MET A 45 -10.40 -0.23 -3.78
N PRO A 46 -10.66 -0.81 -4.98
CA PRO A 46 -9.79 -1.83 -5.56
C PRO A 46 -8.33 -1.39 -5.72
N LEU A 47 -8.09 -0.17 -6.22
CA LEU A 47 -6.73 0.38 -6.39
C LEU A 47 -6.02 0.58 -5.05
N GLY A 48 -6.75 1.04 -4.04
CA GLY A 48 -6.28 1.19 -2.67
C GLY A 48 -5.81 -0.12 -2.08
N VAL A 49 -6.64 -1.16 -2.18
CA VAL A 49 -6.31 -2.52 -1.72
C VAL A 49 -5.07 -3.05 -2.44
N ILE A 50 -5.03 -3.00 -3.78
CA ILE A 50 -3.89 -3.48 -4.57
C ILE A 50 -2.60 -2.74 -4.16
N SER A 51 -2.66 -1.42 -4.02
CA SER A 51 -1.50 -0.61 -3.66
C SER A 51 -0.99 -0.94 -2.25
N ILE A 52 -1.91 -1.14 -1.28
CA ILE A 52 -1.53 -1.60 0.06
C ILE A 52 -0.91 -2.98 0.01
N THR A 53 -1.52 -3.94 -0.70
CA THR A 53 -0.98 -5.30 -0.84
C THR A 53 0.44 -5.28 -1.40
N VAL A 54 0.67 -4.54 -2.48
CA VAL A 54 2.02 -4.39 -3.07
C VAL A 54 2.99 -3.76 -2.08
N GLY A 55 2.57 -2.71 -1.36
CA GLY A 55 3.37 -2.07 -0.33
C GLY A 55 3.78 -3.02 0.79
N ILE A 56 2.85 -3.84 1.29
CA ILE A 56 3.10 -4.87 2.32
C ILE A 56 4.11 -5.90 1.80
N LEU A 57 3.97 -6.39 0.57
CA LEU A 57 4.89 -7.38 0.00
C LEU A 57 6.33 -6.86 -0.06
N PHE A 58 6.53 -5.61 -0.50
CA PHE A 58 7.87 -5.00 -0.52
C PHE A 58 8.43 -4.77 0.89
N LEU A 59 7.57 -4.40 1.84
CA LEU A 59 7.96 -4.19 3.23
C LEU A 59 8.39 -5.50 3.90
N LEU A 60 7.65 -6.59 3.68
CA LEU A 60 8.01 -7.93 4.14
C LEU A 60 9.34 -8.39 3.52
N PHE A 61 9.53 -8.20 2.22
CA PHE A 61 10.79 -8.49 1.55
C PHE A 61 11.96 -7.73 2.18
N PHE A 62 11.78 -6.43 2.45
CA PHE A 62 12.78 -5.63 3.14
C PHE A 62 13.13 -6.17 4.53
N ILE A 63 12.11 -6.53 5.34
CA ILE A 63 12.30 -7.09 6.68
C ILE A 63 13.09 -8.40 6.62
N ILE A 64 12.72 -9.31 5.73
CA ILE A 64 13.43 -10.60 5.55
C ILE A 64 14.90 -10.36 5.21
N GLN A 65 15.18 -9.44 4.28
CA GLN A 65 16.56 -9.12 3.89
C GLN A 65 17.34 -8.49 5.06
N LYS A 66 16.71 -7.62 5.83
CA LYS A 66 17.32 -7.00 7.02
C LYS A 66 17.64 -8.05 8.09
N ILE A 67 16.72 -8.98 8.35
CA ILE A 67 16.91 -10.09 9.29
C ILE A 67 18.08 -10.98 8.83
N ARG A 68 18.11 -11.40 7.56
CA ARG A 68 19.20 -12.21 7.01
C ARG A 68 20.56 -11.55 7.17
N CYS A 69 20.67 -10.26 6.85
CA CYS A 69 21.92 -9.51 7.04
C CYS A 69 22.31 -9.40 8.52
N SER A 70 21.33 -9.30 9.44
CA SER A 70 21.59 -9.24 10.87
C SER A 70 22.13 -10.57 11.41
N PHE A 71 21.64 -11.70 10.91
CA PHE A 71 22.12 -13.03 11.31
C PHE A 71 23.52 -13.34 10.75
N HIS A 72 23.85 -12.88 9.54
CA HIS A 72 25.17 -13.11 8.93
C HIS A 72 26.30 -12.24 9.53
N LYS A 73 25.95 -11.21 10.30
CA LYS A 73 26.93 -10.31 10.96
C LYS A 73 27.37 -10.79 12.34
N LYS A 74 26.81 -11.90 12.84
CA LYS A 74 27.07 -12.48 14.15
C LYS A 74 27.92 -13.73 14.00
#